data_AF-A0A433I717-F1
#
_entry.id   AF-A0A433I717-F1
#
_cell.length_a   1.000
_cell.length_b   1.000
_cell.length_c   1.000
_cell.angle_alpha   90.00
_cell.angle_beta   90.00
_cell.angle_gamma   90.00
#
_symmetry.space_group_name_H-M   'P 1'
#
loop_
_entity.id
_entity.type
_entity.pdbx_description
1 polymer ?
#
loop_
_entity_poly.entity_id
_entity_poly.type
_entity_poly.pdbx_seq_one_letter_code
_entity_poly.pdbx_strand_id
1 'polypeptide(L)'
;MRRRHGNRRPERRNRPAIRCESPPPHTRTPRNRPWPPRLTITTPNLQPSRLPRHRPTVCGLLNRSPQGRRSPRKPNSAAVDPVTVHDAIRREIRSHIATIMNLPDCVRTYLDQQQLPYRLIPRPAGETLIQAAERLDISLHEIARVVLLQDAAGLVMAILPGNHILDFSMLYQALKRDLEPLYGDETAYFFQQHGCVAGSHPPLPEAFGILALVDDSLVENSDREIYFDGGSGDSLIGMRNADFRRLLTRSRWVRIAIAVDQLDFLMSRQALTPKNLTNLTNRYAPVHLRQGIEAIADLPAMPVIAQRILAMSRADPPVGVADIIPLLEQEPNLAAHVVYWARSPLHGYHDPVDSLETAIGQVLGIEHTLSLLLGSSMGQAFRIPVDGPIGLHEFWRHSVYCASLVSELAKEMAKPTTVKPELAYLCGLLHDFGFLVLGHVFPARFFLLNRFLAANHNLSFSTVERYILGVEHWHIGAWLMRTWGLPEELISALRWHHSEDCTQPHAEYSNLVLIANRLLGSIGMGEERNNYLPALALFSLGISREQALGTLARVRASMAALDILADALRLPAATVETSPPEPQASPTTPQGSR
;
A
#
# COMPACT_ATOMS: atom_id res chain seq x y z
N MET A 1 47.44 -29.09 48.42
CA MET A 1 48.76 -29.25 47.75
C MET A 1 48.67 -30.36 46.72
N ARG A 2 48.92 -30.05 45.43
CA ARG A 2 49.45 -30.91 44.32
C ARG A 2 48.66 -32.20 43.94
N ARG A 3 48.54 -32.67 42.69
CA ARG A 3 49.00 -32.33 41.32
C ARG A 3 48.25 -33.32 40.37
N ARG A 4 47.63 -32.85 39.27
CA ARG A 4 48.08 -32.85 37.86
C ARG A 4 48.19 -34.20 37.10
N HIS A 5 47.43 -34.22 35.99
CA HIS A 5 47.73 -34.66 34.61
C HIS A 5 47.95 -36.15 34.26
N GLY A 6 47.12 -36.64 33.33
CA GLY A 6 47.48 -36.63 31.91
C GLY A 6 47.79 -37.96 31.21
N ASN A 7 47.00 -38.24 30.16
CA ASN A 7 47.29 -39.04 28.95
C ASN A 7 47.41 -40.57 29.03
N ARG A 8 46.44 -41.24 28.39
CA ARG A 8 46.55 -42.58 27.77
C ARG A 8 46.52 -42.45 26.23
N ARG A 9 47.46 -43.13 25.57
CA ARG A 9 47.59 -43.46 24.12
C ARG A 9 46.69 -44.68 23.76
N PRO A 10 46.81 -45.36 22.58
CA PRO A 10 46.79 -44.98 21.13
C PRO A 10 45.85 -45.90 20.28
N GLU A 11 45.69 -45.65 18.96
CA GLU A 11 45.66 -46.63 17.81
C GLU A 11 45.17 -45.95 16.49
N ARG A 12 46.02 -45.76 15.46
CA ARG A 12 46.31 -46.57 14.24
C ARG A 12 45.15 -46.71 13.19
N ARG A 13 45.30 -46.10 12.00
CA ARG A 13 45.51 -46.75 10.65
C ARG A 13 45.41 -45.80 9.42
N ASN A 14 46.51 -45.74 8.66
CA ASN A 14 46.76 -45.70 7.20
C ASN A 14 45.90 -44.94 6.14
N ARG A 15 46.58 -43.98 5.46
CA ARG A 15 46.80 -43.71 3.99
C ARG A 15 45.61 -43.44 3.02
N PRO A 16 45.85 -42.84 1.81
CA PRO A 16 46.73 -41.72 1.41
C PRO A 16 46.03 -40.67 0.49
N ALA A 17 46.72 -39.56 0.19
CA ALA A 17 46.30 -38.46 -0.69
C ALA A 17 46.65 -38.70 -2.18
N ILE A 18 45.80 -38.21 -3.09
CA ILE A 18 46.04 -38.15 -4.55
C ILE A 18 45.81 -36.70 -5.03
N ARG A 19 46.77 -36.19 -5.81
CA ARG A 19 46.79 -34.90 -6.50
C ARG A 19 45.82 -34.89 -7.69
N CYS A 20 45.14 -33.76 -7.91
CA CYS A 20 44.42 -33.49 -9.16
C CYS A 20 45.30 -32.68 -10.12
N GLU A 21 45.51 -33.23 -11.32
CA GLU A 21 46.07 -32.56 -12.49
C GLU A 21 44.96 -31.91 -13.33
N SER A 22 45.30 -30.79 -13.97
CA SER A 22 44.45 -30.04 -14.90
C SER A 22 44.49 -30.63 -16.32
N PRO A 23 43.42 -30.52 -17.14
CA PRO A 23 43.49 -30.71 -18.59
C PRO A 23 43.26 -29.40 -19.41
N PRO A 24 43.56 -29.42 -20.73
CA PRO A 24 44.10 -28.29 -21.50
C PRO A 24 43.07 -27.54 -22.38
N PRO A 25 43.47 -26.46 -23.11
CA PRO A 25 42.56 -25.67 -23.93
C PRO A 25 42.50 -26.14 -25.39
N HIS A 26 41.31 -26.08 -26.01
CA HIS A 26 41.16 -26.27 -27.46
C HIS A 26 40.40 -25.11 -28.11
N THR A 27 41.11 -24.46 -29.02
CA THR A 27 40.67 -23.55 -30.08
C THR A 27 39.84 -24.27 -31.16
N ARG A 28 38.79 -23.63 -31.70
CA ARG A 28 38.44 -23.55 -33.15
C ARG A 28 37.07 -22.90 -33.42
N THR A 29 37.06 -21.82 -34.20
CA THR A 29 35.96 -21.42 -35.11
C THR A 29 36.29 -21.93 -36.53
N PRO A 30 35.48 -21.74 -37.60
CA PRO A 30 34.01 -21.66 -37.76
C PRO A 30 33.50 -22.69 -38.80
N ARG A 31 32.18 -22.95 -38.91
CA ARG A 31 31.55 -23.41 -40.17
C ARG A 31 30.03 -23.24 -40.23
N ASN A 32 29.66 -22.46 -41.23
CA ASN A 32 28.40 -22.18 -41.93
C ASN A 32 27.31 -23.27 -42.09
N ARG A 33 26.06 -22.78 -42.08
CA ARG A 33 24.76 -23.21 -42.71
C ARG A 33 23.80 -24.12 -41.91
N PRO A 34 22.47 -24.10 -42.20
CA PRO A 34 21.62 -23.09 -42.85
C PRO A 34 20.34 -22.73 -42.02
N TRP A 35 19.62 -21.68 -42.43
CA TRP A 35 18.30 -21.27 -41.92
C TRP A 35 17.21 -22.33 -42.14
N PRO A 36 16.21 -22.44 -41.25
CA PRO A 36 14.85 -22.88 -41.58
C PRO A 36 13.84 -21.70 -41.63
N PRO A 37 12.64 -21.91 -42.19
CA PRO A 37 11.99 -20.92 -43.05
C PRO A 37 10.99 -19.99 -42.35
N ARG A 38 10.66 -18.92 -43.09
CA ARG A 38 9.57 -17.96 -42.87
C ARG A 38 8.27 -18.67 -42.47
N LEU A 39 7.70 -18.29 -41.33
CA LEU A 39 6.28 -18.51 -41.03
C LEU A 39 5.48 -17.36 -41.64
N THR A 40 4.78 -17.69 -42.71
CA THR A 40 3.73 -16.90 -43.36
C THR A 40 2.62 -16.61 -42.37
N ILE A 41 2.31 -15.32 -42.22
CA ILE A 41 1.10 -14.79 -41.61
C ILE A 41 -0.07 -15.15 -42.54
N THR A 42 -0.96 -16.02 -42.10
CA THR A 42 -2.28 -16.22 -42.70
C THR A 42 -3.35 -15.64 -41.79
N THR A 43 -3.91 -14.52 -42.22
CA THR A 43 -5.14 -13.89 -41.73
C THR A 43 -6.36 -14.81 -41.92
N PRO A 44 -7.26 -14.95 -40.94
CA PRO A 44 -8.61 -15.44 -41.20
C PRO A 44 -9.55 -14.26 -41.50
N ASN A 45 -10.19 -14.36 -42.66
CA ASN A 45 -11.33 -13.55 -43.11
C ASN A 45 -12.50 -13.64 -42.12
N LEU A 46 -13.00 -12.49 -41.68
CA LEU A 46 -14.31 -12.33 -41.05
C LEU A 46 -15.31 -11.82 -42.10
N GLN A 47 -16.30 -12.65 -42.45
CA GLN A 47 -17.57 -12.21 -43.04
C GLN A 47 -18.75 -12.87 -42.31
N PRO A 48 -19.92 -12.21 -42.24
CA PRO A 48 -20.89 -12.41 -41.18
C PRO A 48 -21.95 -13.48 -41.53
N SER A 49 -22.20 -14.41 -40.60
CA SER A 49 -23.28 -15.38 -40.70
C SER A 49 -24.53 -14.95 -39.93
N ARG A 50 -25.65 -14.92 -40.65
CA ARG A 50 -27.03 -14.71 -40.21
C ARG A 50 -27.46 -15.76 -39.16
N LEU A 51 -28.28 -15.35 -38.19
CA LEU A 51 -29.09 -16.25 -37.36
C LEU A 51 -30.58 -15.86 -37.41
N PRO A 52 -31.51 -16.82 -37.23
CA PRO A 52 -32.90 -16.73 -37.66
C PRO A 52 -33.88 -16.43 -36.51
N ARG A 53 -35.07 -15.97 -36.91
CA ARG A 53 -36.26 -15.74 -36.08
C ARG A 53 -36.95 -17.07 -35.76
N HIS A 54 -37.35 -17.27 -34.50
CA HIS A 54 -38.45 -18.18 -34.16
C HIS A 54 -39.40 -17.55 -33.14
N ARG A 55 -40.69 -17.55 -33.52
CA ARG A 55 -41.88 -17.29 -32.70
C ARG A 55 -42.20 -18.51 -31.84
N PRO A 56 -43.03 -18.36 -30.79
CA PRO A 56 -43.99 -19.38 -30.40
C PRO A 56 -45.41 -19.02 -30.83
N THR A 57 -46.16 -20.06 -31.18
CA THR A 57 -47.56 -20.06 -31.65
C THR A 57 -48.39 -20.78 -30.59
N VAL A 58 -49.56 -20.25 -30.18
CA VAL A 58 -50.72 -21.08 -29.79
C VAL A 58 -52.04 -20.31 -30.06
N CYS A 59 -52.99 -20.97 -30.74
CA CYS A 59 -54.41 -20.64 -30.94
C CYS A 59 -55.12 -20.30 -29.61
N GLY A 60 -56.14 -19.45 -29.49
CA GLY A 60 -57.33 -19.26 -30.33
C GLY A 60 -58.54 -19.92 -29.66
N LEU A 61 -59.49 -19.13 -29.13
CA LEU A 61 -60.96 -19.30 -29.25
C LEU A 61 -61.77 -18.41 -28.26
N LEU A 62 -62.75 -17.70 -28.86
CA LEU A 62 -64.12 -17.41 -28.41
C LEU A 62 -64.45 -16.23 -27.44
N ASN A 63 -65.01 -15.19 -28.07
CA ASN A 63 -66.40 -14.68 -27.91
C ASN A 63 -66.83 -13.97 -26.60
N ARG A 64 -67.06 -12.64 -26.67
CA ARG A 64 -68.35 -11.92 -26.51
C ARG A 64 -68.16 -10.46 -26.06
N SER A 65 -68.79 -9.53 -26.80
CA SER A 65 -69.11 -8.15 -26.40
C SER A 65 -70.48 -8.11 -25.67
N PRO A 66 -71.09 -6.96 -25.33
CA PRO A 66 -70.63 -5.76 -24.58
C PRO A 66 -71.66 -5.35 -23.48
N GLN A 67 -71.39 -4.31 -22.66
CA GLN A 67 -72.38 -3.28 -22.25
C GLN A 67 -71.79 -2.32 -21.19
N GLY A 68 -72.13 -1.02 -21.26
CA GLY A 68 -72.22 -0.18 -20.04
C GLY A 68 -71.55 1.20 -20.00
N ARG A 69 -71.98 2.14 -20.86
CA ARG A 69 -72.32 3.55 -20.53
C ARG A 69 -71.58 4.28 -19.38
N ARG A 70 -70.83 5.36 -19.71
CA ARG A 70 -71.12 6.80 -19.46
C ARG A 70 -69.82 7.65 -19.37
N SER A 71 -69.71 8.64 -20.26
CA SER A 71 -68.89 9.88 -20.10
C SER A 71 -69.67 10.86 -19.19
N PRO A 72 -69.16 12.04 -18.72
CA PRO A 72 -68.02 12.83 -19.24
C PRO A 72 -67.18 13.65 -18.20
N ARG A 73 -66.00 14.11 -18.63
CA ARG A 73 -65.55 15.54 -18.64
C ARG A 73 -64.04 15.65 -18.81
N LYS A 74 -63.61 16.34 -19.87
CA LYS A 74 -62.27 16.92 -20.01
C LYS A 74 -62.21 18.26 -19.25
N PRO A 75 -61.04 18.67 -18.79
CA PRO A 75 -60.60 20.05 -18.95
C PRO A 75 -59.36 20.15 -19.86
N ASN A 76 -59.16 21.36 -20.37
CA ASN A 76 -58.26 21.74 -21.46
C ASN A 76 -56.79 21.34 -21.28
N SER A 77 -56.20 20.77 -22.33
CA SER A 77 -54.75 20.74 -22.54
C SER A 77 -54.32 22.01 -23.27
N ALA A 78 -53.67 22.94 -22.56
CA ALA A 78 -52.80 23.91 -23.22
C ALA A 78 -51.60 23.14 -23.79
N ALA A 79 -51.38 23.26 -25.10
CA ALA A 79 -50.23 22.67 -25.76
C ALA A 79 -48.96 23.36 -25.25
N VAL A 80 -48.06 22.59 -24.64
CA VAL A 80 -46.71 23.04 -24.31
C VAL A 80 -45.80 22.54 -25.43
N ASP A 81 -45.10 23.47 -26.09
CA ASP A 81 -44.18 23.17 -27.18
C ASP A 81 -43.08 22.17 -26.72
N PRO A 82 -42.78 21.12 -27.51
CA PRO A 82 -41.81 20.09 -27.13
C PRO A 82 -40.36 20.62 -27.04
N VAL A 83 -40.06 21.77 -27.65
CA VAL A 83 -38.76 22.46 -27.51
C VAL A 83 -38.61 23.07 -26.13
N THR A 84 -39.68 23.61 -25.55
CA THR A 84 -39.68 24.28 -24.24
C THR A 84 -39.60 23.28 -23.09
N VAL A 85 -40.16 22.07 -23.26
CA VAL A 85 -40.04 20.98 -22.27
C VAL A 85 -38.64 20.38 -22.27
N HIS A 86 -37.99 20.25 -23.43
CA HIS A 86 -36.62 19.76 -23.51
C HIS A 86 -35.60 20.77 -22.92
N ASP A 87 -35.82 22.06 -23.12
CA ASP A 87 -35.01 23.14 -22.53
C ASP A 87 -35.34 23.41 -21.05
N ALA A 88 -36.56 23.14 -20.60
CA ALA A 88 -36.94 23.17 -19.18
C ALA A 88 -36.33 21.98 -18.45
N ILE A 89 -36.42 20.76 -18.99
CA ILE A 89 -35.75 19.58 -18.43
C ILE A 89 -34.23 19.75 -18.45
N ARG A 90 -33.62 20.33 -19.49
CA ARG A 90 -32.17 20.67 -19.47
C ARG A 90 -31.83 21.78 -18.47
N ARG A 91 -32.69 22.77 -18.26
CA ARG A 91 -32.50 23.80 -17.22
C ARG A 91 -32.70 23.24 -15.82
N GLU A 92 -33.62 22.31 -15.64
CA GLU A 92 -33.96 21.69 -14.37
C GLU A 92 -32.98 20.57 -14.02
N ILE A 93 -32.42 19.87 -15.01
CA ILE A 93 -31.23 19.01 -14.87
C ILE A 93 -29.98 19.87 -14.63
N ARG A 94 -29.78 21.01 -15.33
CA ARG A 94 -28.68 21.94 -15.00
C ARG A 94 -28.84 22.58 -13.63
N SER A 95 -30.06 22.88 -13.19
CA SER A 95 -30.31 23.46 -11.87
C SER A 95 -30.25 22.40 -10.77
N HIS A 96 -30.69 21.16 -11.01
CA HIS A 96 -30.48 20.03 -10.10
C HIS A 96 -29.03 19.56 -10.06
N ILE A 97 -28.27 19.61 -11.17
CA ILE A 97 -26.81 19.35 -11.19
C ILE A 97 -26.04 20.51 -10.55
N ALA A 98 -26.53 21.75 -10.65
CA ALA A 98 -25.97 22.91 -9.96
C ALA A 98 -26.37 22.98 -8.47
N THR A 99 -27.26 22.11 -8.01
CA THR A 99 -27.59 21.98 -6.60
C THR A 99 -26.66 20.91 -6.01
N ILE A 100 -25.59 21.37 -5.34
CA ILE A 100 -24.59 20.62 -4.55
C ILE A 100 -23.35 20.13 -5.33
N MET A 101 -22.67 21.01 -6.06
CA MET A 101 -21.20 20.92 -6.22
C MET A 101 -20.63 22.27 -5.83
N ASN A 102 -20.23 22.40 -4.56
CA ASN A 102 -19.73 23.64 -3.99
C ASN A 102 -18.21 23.56 -3.84
N LEU A 103 -17.49 24.19 -4.77
CA LEU A 103 -16.07 24.45 -4.56
C LEU A 103 -15.86 25.25 -3.27
N PRO A 104 -14.78 24.99 -2.51
CA PRO A 104 -14.37 25.85 -1.41
C PRO A 104 -14.31 27.32 -1.83
N ASP A 105 -14.69 28.24 -0.96
CA ASP A 105 -14.80 29.66 -1.30
C ASP A 105 -13.48 30.25 -1.82
N CYS A 106 -12.34 29.83 -1.26
CA CYS A 106 -11.01 30.25 -1.72
C CYS A 106 -10.73 29.80 -3.17
N VAL A 107 -11.04 28.53 -3.49
CA VAL A 107 -10.87 27.94 -4.82
C VAL A 107 -11.79 28.62 -5.83
N ARG A 108 -13.07 28.76 -5.48
CA ARG A 108 -14.07 29.40 -6.33
C ARG A 108 -13.72 30.85 -6.62
N THR A 109 -13.44 31.63 -5.58
CA THR A 109 -13.07 33.05 -5.68
C THR A 109 -11.85 33.22 -6.58
N TYR A 110 -10.83 32.36 -6.40
CA TYR A 110 -9.64 32.40 -7.24
C TYR A 110 -9.97 32.12 -8.72
N LEU A 111 -10.69 31.03 -9.02
CA LEU A 111 -11.03 30.67 -10.40
C LEU A 111 -11.90 31.74 -11.08
N ASP A 112 -12.87 32.31 -10.36
CA ASP A 112 -13.74 33.38 -10.86
C ASP A 112 -12.96 34.66 -11.19
N GLN A 113 -11.94 34.99 -10.38
CA GLN A 113 -11.04 36.12 -10.65
C GLN A 113 -10.19 35.94 -11.91
N GLN A 114 -9.77 34.71 -12.21
CA GLN A 114 -8.95 34.41 -13.38
C GLN A 114 -9.74 34.41 -14.69
N GLN A 115 -11.07 34.23 -14.62
CA GLN A 115 -11.99 34.24 -15.77
C GLN A 115 -11.60 33.26 -16.89
N LEU A 116 -11.05 32.10 -16.51
CA LEU A 116 -10.67 31.03 -17.43
C LEU A 116 -11.78 29.96 -17.50
N PRO A 117 -12.03 29.36 -18.67
CA PRO A 117 -13.05 28.33 -18.80
C PRO A 117 -12.63 27.03 -18.10
N TYR A 118 -13.52 26.48 -17.28
CA TYR A 118 -13.35 25.18 -16.65
C TYR A 118 -14.67 24.41 -16.60
N ARG A 119 -14.59 23.09 -16.38
CA ARG A 119 -15.72 22.19 -16.22
C ARG A 119 -15.62 21.50 -14.87
N LEU A 120 -16.76 21.41 -14.16
CA LEU A 120 -16.89 20.59 -12.97
C LEU A 120 -17.36 19.20 -13.37
N ILE A 121 -16.63 18.18 -12.95
CA ILE A 121 -16.90 16.77 -13.22
C ILE A 121 -17.21 16.12 -11.86
N PRO A 122 -18.38 15.49 -11.69
CA PRO A 122 -18.73 14.83 -10.45
C PRO A 122 -17.78 13.68 -10.10
N ARG A 123 -17.38 13.64 -8.82
CA ARG A 123 -16.61 12.57 -8.19
C ARG A 123 -17.44 12.02 -7.03
N PRO A 124 -17.85 10.73 -7.04
CA PRO A 124 -18.49 10.11 -5.89
C PRO A 124 -17.70 10.31 -4.60
N ALA A 125 -18.42 10.51 -3.49
CA ALA A 125 -17.82 10.69 -2.18
C ALA A 125 -16.90 9.50 -1.82
N GLY A 126 -15.67 9.81 -1.41
CA GLY A 126 -14.66 8.80 -1.05
C GLY A 126 -13.89 8.19 -2.22
N GLU A 127 -14.22 8.53 -3.47
CA GLU A 127 -13.43 8.12 -4.64
C GLU A 127 -12.11 8.91 -4.69
N THR A 128 -10.95 8.26 -4.84
CA THR A 128 -9.66 8.95 -4.98
C THR A 128 -9.48 9.55 -6.39
N LEU A 129 -8.50 10.45 -6.57
CA LEU A 129 -8.19 11.00 -7.90
C LEU A 129 -7.86 9.93 -8.95
N ILE A 130 -7.21 8.85 -8.51
CA ILE A 130 -6.80 7.73 -9.39
C ILE A 130 -8.02 6.94 -9.83
N GLN A 131 -8.92 6.64 -8.89
CA GLN A 131 -10.17 5.94 -9.20
C GLN A 131 -11.06 6.76 -10.13
N ALA A 132 -11.14 8.07 -9.89
CA ALA A 132 -11.87 8.98 -10.76
C ALA A 132 -11.25 9.02 -12.18
N ALA A 133 -9.93 9.04 -12.29
CA ALA A 133 -9.23 8.98 -13.57
C ALA A 133 -9.51 7.68 -14.33
N GLU A 134 -9.41 6.52 -13.66
CA GLU A 134 -9.71 5.22 -14.25
C GLU A 134 -11.17 5.11 -14.73
N ARG A 135 -12.13 5.53 -13.89
CA ARG A 135 -13.56 5.53 -14.23
C ARG A 135 -13.89 6.42 -15.43
N LEU A 136 -13.15 7.52 -15.59
CA LEU A 136 -13.35 8.50 -16.65
C LEU A 136 -12.48 8.23 -17.88
N ASP A 137 -11.67 7.16 -17.88
CA ASP A 137 -10.67 6.85 -18.92
C ASP A 137 -9.70 8.02 -19.18
N ILE A 138 -9.30 8.69 -18.10
CA ILE A 138 -8.35 9.80 -18.11
C ILE A 138 -6.97 9.25 -17.78
N SER A 139 -5.95 9.65 -18.56
CA SER A 139 -4.59 9.27 -18.25
C SER A 139 -4.12 9.92 -16.95
N LEU A 140 -3.45 9.16 -16.07
CA LEU A 140 -2.84 9.74 -14.86
C LEU A 140 -1.80 10.83 -15.15
N HIS A 141 -1.28 10.89 -16.38
CA HIS A 141 -0.44 12.00 -16.84
C HIS A 141 -1.21 13.33 -16.97
N GLU A 142 -2.53 13.27 -17.18
CA GLU A 142 -3.43 14.42 -17.33
C GLU A 142 -4.05 14.84 -15.98
N ILE A 143 -3.76 14.11 -14.91
CA ILE A 143 -4.15 14.48 -13.55
C ILE A 143 -3.02 15.27 -12.89
N ALA A 144 -3.25 16.53 -12.55
CA ALA A 144 -2.35 17.29 -11.69
C ALA A 144 -2.61 16.95 -10.23
N ARG A 145 -1.56 16.54 -9.53
CA ARG A 145 -1.56 16.29 -8.08
C ARG A 145 -0.64 17.26 -7.35
N VAL A 146 -0.84 17.36 -6.05
CA VAL A 146 -0.09 18.24 -5.16
C VAL A 146 0.70 17.46 -4.14
N VAL A 147 1.89 17.95 -3.82
CA VAL A 147 2.68 17.58 -2.65
C VAL A 147 3.05 18.86 -1.91
N LEU A 148 2.71 18.95 -0.63
CA LEU A 148 3.16 20.04 0.22
C LEU A 148 4.53 19.69 0.81
N LEU A 149 5.44 20.66 0.75
CA LEU A 149 6.81 20.55 1.18
C LEU A 149 7.13 21.71 2.13
N GLN A 150 8.01 21.50 3.11
CA GLN A 150 8.45 22.53 4.05
C GLN A 150 9.94 22.46 4.35
N ASP A 151 10.47 23.61 4.76
CA ASP A 151 11.71 23.76 5.51
C ASP A 151 11.59 25.01 6.41
N ALA A 152 12.71 25.48 6.98
CA ALA A 152 12.75 26.68 7.82
C ALA A 152 12.30 27.98 7.13
N ALA A 153 12.31 28.06 5.80
CA ALA A 153 11.86 29.23 5.04
C ALA A 153 10.36 29.18 4.70
N GLY A 154 9.67 28.07 4.99
CA GLY A 154 8.23 27.94 4.86
C GLY A 154 7.79 26.98 3.74
N LEU A 155 6.48 26.97 3.50
CA LEU A 155 5.80 26.00 2.63
C LEU A 155 6.07 26.22 1.14
N VAL A 156 6.18 25.12 0.41
CA VAL A 156 6.26 25.05 -1.05
C VAL A 156 5.30 23.98 -1.54
N MET A 157 4.51 24.29 -2.57
CA MET A 157 3.66 23.35 -3.28
C MET A 157 4.41 22.77 -4.47
N ALA A 158 4.60 21.45 -4.55
CA ALA A 158 5.01 20.79 -5.78
C ALA A 158 3.77 20.27 -6.52
N ILE A 159 3.65 20.63 -7.80
CA ILE A 159 2.55 20.26 -8.68
C ILE A 159 3.12 19.41 -9.81
N LEU A 160 2.62 18.19 -9.98
CA LEU A 160 3.17 17.20 -10.91
C LEU A 160 2.09 16.23 -11.41
N PRO A 161 2.36 15.42 -12.45
CA PRO A 161 1.38 14.45 -12.92
C PRO A 161 1.15 13.31 -11.92
N GLY A 162 -0.03 12.70 -12.00
CA GLY A 162 -0.44 11.56 -11.18
C GLY A 162 0.49 10.35 -11.32
N ASN A 163 1.00 10.05 -12.52
CA ASN A 163 1.88 8.90 -12.74
C ASN A 163 3.39 9.21 -12.58
N HIS A 164 3.75 10.27 -11.87
CA HIS A 164 5.14 10.65 -11.66
C HIS A 164 5.56 10.54 -10.20
N ILE A 165 6.81 10.14 -9.95
CA ILE A 165 7.49 10.18 -8.66
C ILE A 165 8.15 11.55 -8.50
N LEU A 166 7.80 12.28 -7.44
CA LEU A 166 8.53 13.47 -7.01
C LEU A 166 9.92 13.06 -6.53
N ASP A 167 10.97 13.59 -7.16
CA ASP A 167 12.35 13.25 -6.84
C ASP A 167 13.03 14.36 -6.03
N PHE A 168 13.42 14.03 -4.80
CA PHE A 168 14.06 14.99 -3.90
C PHE A 168 15.43 15.48 -4.39
N SER A 169 16.14 14.70 -5.19
CA SER A 169 17.40 15.11 -5.82
C SER A 169 17.16 16.20 -6.86
N MET A 170 16.11 16.04 -7.68
CA MET A 170 15.70 17.03 -8.68
C MET A 170 15.18 18.29 -8.02
N LEU A 171 14.36 18.16 -6.96
CA LEU A 171 13.93 19.28 -6.13
C LEU A 171 15.11 20.05 -5.54
N TYR A 172 16.07 19.34 -4.91
CA TYR A 172 17.27 19.96 -4.35
C TYR A 172 18.12 20.64 -5.43
N GLN A 173 18.23 20.06 -6.62
CA GLN A 173 18.94 20.69 -7.74
C GLN A 173 18.26 21.98 -8.20
N ALA A 174 16.93 22.01 -8.23
CA ALA A 174 16.13 23.16 -8.64
C ALA A 174 16.16 24.30 -7.61
N LEU A 175 16.04 23.98 -6.32
CA LEU A 175 15.88 24.98 -5.25
C LEU A 175 17.10 25.22 -4.37
N LYS A 176 18.05 24.28 -4.32
CA LYS A 176 19.12 24.25 -3.31
C LYS A 176 18.61 24.29 -1.86
N ARG A 177 17.42 23.71 -1.65
CA ARG A 177 16.73 23.59 -0.36
C ARG A 177 16.49 22.11 -0.08
N ASP A 178 16.67 21.71 1.18
CA ASP A 178 16.34 20.37 1.65
C ASP A 178 14.92 20.39 2.22
N LEU A 179 13.96 20.08 1.35
CA LEU A 179 12.53 20.17 1.65
C LEU A 179 11.99 18.84 2.14
N GLU A 180 11.30 18.84 3.27
CA GLU A 180 10.61 17.68 3.82
C GLU A 180 9.12 17.70 3.42
N PRO A 181 8.54 16.55 3.01
CA PRO A 181 7.13 16.49 2.69
C PRO A 181 6.26 16.53 3.94
N LEU A 182 5.16 17.28 3.86
CA LEU A 182 4.06 17.11 4.80
C LEU A 182 3.30 15.84 4.41
N TYR A 183 2.76 15.13 5.40
CA TYR A 183 1.94 13.94 5.17
C TYR A 183 0.83 13.81 6.21
N GLY A 184 -0.17 12.97 5.91
CA GLY A 184 -1.27 12.68 6.83
C GLY A 184 -1.99 13.93 7.32
N ASP A 185 -2.12 14.03 8.65
CA ASP A 185 -2.86 15.09 9.32
C ASP A 185 -2.29 16.50 9.06
N GLU A 186 -0.96 16.63 8.89
CA GLU A 186 -0.34 17.93 8.61
C GLU A 186 -0.81 18.48 7.25
N THR A 187 -0.89 17.62 6.24
CA THR A 187 -1.38 18.00 4.91
C THR A 187 -2.88 18.29 4.95
N ALA A 188 -3.65 17.41 5.61
CA ALA A 188 -5.08 17.58 5.75
C ALA A 188 -5.43 18.90 6.45
N TYR A 189 -4.72 19.21 7.55
CA TYR A 189 -4.89 20.43 8.33
C TYR A 189 -4.71 21.68 7.48
N PHE A 190 -3.64 21.76 6.68
CA PHE A 190 -3.39 22.92 5.81
C PHE A 190 -4.57 23.21 4.86
N PHE A 191 -5.08 22.18 4.17
CA PHE A 191 -6.17 22.36 3.21
C PHE A 191 -7.52 22.61 3.89
N GLN A 192 -7.77 21.96 5.03
CA GLN A 192 -8.99 22.17 5.82
C GLN A 192 -9.10 23.59 6.38
N GLN A 193 -7.99 24.20 6.78
CA GLN A 193 -7.97 25.62 7.18
C GLN A 193 -8.41 26.56 6.06
N HIS A 194 -8.31 26.12 4.80
CA HIS A 194 -8.77 26.85 3.62
C HIS A 194 -10.14 26.37 3.12
N GLY A 195 -10.87 25.57 3.91
CA GLY A 195 -12.23 25.11 3.59
C GLY A 195 -12.29 23.90 2.64
N CYS A 196 -11.17 23.24 2.36
CA CYS A 196 -11.18 21.99 1.59
C CYS A 196 -11.53 20.79 2.49
N VAL A 197 -12.08 19.74 1.90
CA VAL A 197 -12.33 18.47 2.58
C VAL A 197 -11.02 17.69 2.76
N ALA A 198 -10.91 16.89 3.83
CA ALA A 198 -9.77 16.01 4.06
C ALA A 198 -9.44 15.17 2.81
N GLY A 199 -8.16 15.10 2.43
CA GLY A 199 -7.69 14.36 1.26
C GLY A 199 -7.96 15.03 -0.09
N SER A 200 -8.52 16.25 -0.11
CA SER A 200 -8.71 17.02 -1.34
C SER A 200 -7.66 18.13 -1.45
N HIS A 201 -6.81 18.06 -2.49
CA HIS A 201 -5.62 18.91 -2.61
C HIS A 201 -5.57 19.66 -3.96
N PRO A 202 -6.25 20.82 -4.09
CA PRO A 202 -6.26 21.58 -5.33
C PRO A 202 -4.87 22.17 -5.66
N PRO A 203 -4.38 22.05 -6.91
CA PRO A 203 -3.10 22.61 -7.37
C PRO A 203 -3.22 24.11 -7.70
N LEU A 204 -3.72 24.91 -6.75
CA LEU A 204 -3.98 26.34 -6.90
C LEU A 204 -3.19 27.15 -5.87
N PRO A 205 -1.86 27.24 -6.00
CA PRO A 205 -0.98 27.77 -4.95
C PRO A 205 -1.30 29.22 -4.56
N GLU A 206 -1.71 30.04 -5.52
CA GLU A 206 -2.11 31.43 -5.28
C GLU A 206 -3.41 31.55 -4.48
N ALA A 207 -4.33 30.59 -4.61
CA ALA A 207 -5.55 30.53 -3.78
C ALA A 207 -5.24 30.26 -2.31
N PHE A 208 -4.08 29.65 -2.02
CA PHE A 208 -3.60 29.32 -0.67
C PHE A 208 -2.43 30.21 -0.22
N GLY A 209 -2.03 31.20 -1.02
CA GLY A 209 -0.94 32.13 -0.67
C GLY A 209 0.44 31.50 -0.53
N ILE A 210 0.71 30.35 -1.15
CA ILE A 210 2.02 29.66 -1.08
C ILE A 210 2.75 29.65 -2.44
N LEU A 211 4.07 29.49 -2.40
CA LEU A 211 4.88 29.35 -3.61
C LEU A 211 4.74 27.95 -4.18
N ALA A 212 4.86 27.82 -5.51
CA ALA A 212 4.83 26.52 -6.17
C ALA A 212 5.95 26.28 -7.17
N LEU A 213 6.33 25.02 -7.23
CA LEU A 213 7.05 24.40 -8.33
C LEU A 213 6.08 23.55 -9.14
N VAL A 214 6.18 23.65 -10.46
CA VAL A 214 5.34 22.88 -11.38
C VAL A 214 6.23 22.07 -12.28
N ASP A 215 6.00 20.76 -12.36
CA ASP A 215 6.75 19.89 -13.26
C ASP A 215 6.42 20.22 -14.72
N ASP A 216 7.46 20.37 -15.53
CA ASP A 216 7.33 20.69 -16.96
C ASP A 216 6.58 19.60 -17.74
N SER A 217 6.57 18.35 -17.26
CA SER A 217 5.87 17.24 -17.94
C SER A 217 4.36 17.42 -17.98
N LEU A 218 3.77 18.21 -17.07
CA LEU A 218 2.33 18.49 -17.07
C LEU A 218 1.84 19.19 -18.34
N VAL A 219 2.72 19.89 -19.08
CA VAL A 219 2.34 20.75 -20.22
C VAL A 219 3.02 20.36 -21.53
N GLU A 220 3.57 19.15 -21.63
CA GLU A 220 4.23 18.67 -22.85
C GLU A 220 3.30 18.68 -24.09
N ASN A 221 1.96 18.70 -23.90
CA ASN A 221 0.98 18.83 -24.99
C ASN A 221 -0.12 19.88 -24.66
N SER A 222 0.02 21.10 -25.21
CA SER A 222 -0.88 22.22 -24.91
C SER A 222 -2.34 22.05 -25.37
N ASP A 223 -2.60 21.14 -26.32
CA ASP A 223 -3.94 20.86 -26.87
C ASP A 223 -4.76 19.90 -26.01
N ARG A 224 -4.17 19.30 -24.96
CA ARG A 224 -4.86 18.37 -24.08
C ARG A 224 -5.59 19.09 -22.95
N GLU A 225 -6.54 18.39 -22.35
CA GLU A 225 -7.12 18.81 -21.08
C GLU A 225 -6.24 18.35 -19.91
N ILE A 226 -6.41 19.03 -18.79
CA ILE A 226 -5.82 18.67 -17.52
C ILE A 226 -6.92 18.68 -16.46
N TYR A 227 -6.82 17.74 -15.53
CA TYR A 227 -7.80 17.55 -14.48
C TYR A 227 -7.13 17.59 -13.12
N PHE A 228 -7.84 18.11 -12.12
CA PHE A 228 -7.33 18.18 -10.75
C PHE A 228 -8.47 18.25 -9.73
N ASP A 229 -8.12 18.09 -8.45
CA ASP A 229 -9.09 18.14 -7.36
C ASP A 229 -9.71 19.54 -7.19
N GLY A 230 -11.05 19.60 -7.10
CA GLY A 230 -11.77 20.85 -6.81
C GLY A 230 -11.74 21.28 -5.34
N GLY A 231 -11.30 20.40 -4.42
CA GLY A 231 -11.17 20.70 -2.99
C GLY A 231 -12.42 20.35 -2.16
N SER A 232 -13.54 20.05 -2.80
CA SER A 232 -14.82 19.72 -2.15
C SER A 232 -14.99 18.23 -1.84
N GLY A 233 -14.08 17.36 -2.27
CA GLY A 233 -14.21 15.91 -2.13
C GLY A 233 -15.15 15.24 -3.14
N ASP A 234 -16.01 16.02 -3.80
CA ASP A 234 -17.07 15.54 -4.71
C ASP A 234 -16.96 16.07 -6.15
N SER A 235 -15.91 16.84 -6.45
CA SER A 235 -15.70 17.43 -7.77
C SER A 235 -14.25 17.35 -8.25
N LEU A 236 -14.09 17.08 -9.54
CA LEU A 236 -12.88 17.31 -10.32
C LEU A 236 -13.09 18.56 -11.19
N ILE A 237 -12.03 19.33 -11.36
CA ILE A 237 -12.00 20.44 -12.31
C ILE A 237 -11.24 19.96 -13.55
N GLY A 238 -11.87 20.07 -14.72
CA GLY A 238 -11.22 19.87 -16.02
C GLY A 238 -11.11 21.18 -16.78
N MET A 239 -9.94 21.47 -17.36
CA MET A 239 -9.73 22.63 -18.22
C MET A 239 -8.65 22.38 -19.27
N ARG A 240 -8.51 23.30 -20.24
CA ARG A 240 -7.42 23.20 -21.21
C ARG A 240 -6.08 23.40 -20.52
N ASN A 241 -5.08 22.63 -20.94
CA ASN A 241 -3.73 22.72 -20.40
C ASN A 241 -3.13 24.13 -20.51
N ALA A 242 -3.38 24.83 -21.63
CA ALA A 242 -2.97 26.22 -21.81
C ALA A 242 -3.59 27.19 -20.79
N ASP A 243 -4.85 26.95 -20.38
CA ASP A 243 -5.53 27.76 -19.37
C ASP A 243 -4.99 27.44 -17.96
N PHE A 244 -4.73 26.16 -17.67
CA PHE A 244 -4.06 25.77 -16.42
C PHE A 244 -2.67 26.40 -16.27
N ARG A 245 -1.89 26.47 -17.36
CA ARG A 245 -0.60 27.18 -17.35
C ARG A 245 -0.76 28.67 -17.02
N ARG A 246 -1.87 29.30 -17.42
CA ARG A 246 -2.17 30.71 -17.08
C ARG A 246 -2.54 30.88 -15.60
N LEU A 247 -3.19 29.90 -14.97
CA LEU A 247 -3.40 29.88 -13.51
C LEU A 247 -2.07 29.86 -12.74
N LEU A 248 -1.01 29.28 -13.31
CA LEU A 248 0.26 29.06 -12.62
C LEU A 248 1.36 30.01 -13.11
N THR A 249 1.01 31.24 -13.52
CA THR A 249 1.97 32.22 -14.08
C THR A 249 3.02 32.69 -13.08
N ARG A 250 2.70 32.73 -11.77
CA ARG A 250 3.66 33.08 -10.72
C ARG A 250 4.45 31.89 -10.19
N SER A 251 4.11 30.69 -10.64
CA SER A 251 4.79 29.45 -10.22
C SER A 251 6.05 29.22 -11.03
N ARG A 252 7.03 28.55 -10.44
CA ARG A 252 8.27 28.21 -11.12
C ARG A 252 8.13 26.85 -11.81
N TRP A 253 8.23 26.86 -13.13
CA TRP A 253 8.20 25.66 -13.97
C TRP A 253 9.60 25.05 -14.07
N VAL A 254 9.73 23.80 -13.64
CA VAL A 254 10.99 23.06 -13.64
C VAL A 254 10.72 21.57 -13.45
N ARG A 255 11.46 20.74 -14.19
CA ARG A 255 11.44 19.29 -14.00
C ARG A 255 11.91 18.89 -12.59
N ILE A 256 11.02 18.25 -11.83
CA ILE A 256 11.18 17.81 -10.43
C ILE A 256 10.74 16.36 -10.22
N ALA A 257 10.21 15.70 -11.24
CA ALA A 257 9.62 14.38 -11.15
C ALA A 257 10.01 13.46 -12.32
N ILE A 258 9.80 12.15 -12.11
CA ILE A 258 10.11 11.08 -13.08
C ILE A 258 8.86 10.24 -13.29
N ALA A 259 8.53 9.95 -14.55
CA ALA A 259 7.39 9.13 -14.91
C ALA A 259 7.60 7.66 -14.52
N VAL A 260 6.57 7.02 -13.94
CA VAL A 260 6.63 5.63 -13.44
C VAL A 260 6.88 4.62 -14.57
N ASP A 261 6.34 4.85 -15.76
CA ASP A 261 6.56 4.02 -16.96
C ASP A 261 8.03 4.02 -17.42
N GLN A 262 8.79 5.06 -17.10
CA GLN A 262 10.22 5.13 -17.38
C GLN A 262 11.04 4.33 -16.37
N LEU A 263 10.48 3.89 -15.25
CA LEU A 263 11.23 3.14 -14.23
C LEU A 263 11.76 1.82 -14.77
N ASP A 264 10.94 1.03 -15.46
CA ASP A 264 11.36 -0.22 -16.09
C ASP A 264 12.47 0.01 -17.14
N PHE A 265 12.35 1.09 -17.91
CA PHE A 265 13.34 1.49 -18.91
C PHE A 265 14.66 1.97 -18.26
N LEU A 266 14.58 2.76 -17.19
CA LEU A 266 15.74 3.25 -16.45
C LEU A 266 16.47 2.10 -15.75
N MET A 267 15.72 1.14 -15.20
CA MET A 267 16.27 -0.08 -14.60
C MET A 267 16.86 -1.03 -15.65
N SER A 268 16.25 -1.16 -16.83
CA SER A 268 16.76 -2.02 -17.91
C SER A 268 17.95 -1.43 -18.69
N ARG A 269 18.05 -0.11 -18.81
CA ARG A 269 19.24 0.58 -19.36
C ARG A 269 20.46 0.52 -18.46
N GLN A 270 20.31 0.14 -17.19
CA GLN A 270 21.40 -0.27 -16.33
C GLN A 270 21.91 -1.67 -16.71
N ALA A 271 22.25 -1.87 -17.99
CA ALA A 271 23.20 -2.91 -18.39
C ALA A 271 24.53 -2.58 -17.70
N LEU A 272 24.74 -3.26 -16.57
CA LEU A 272 25.88 -3.18 -15.66
C LEU A 272 27.20 -3.08 -16.45
N THR A 273 27.72 -1.86 -16.60
CA THR A 273 29.10 -1.62 -17.06
C THR A 273 29.85 -0.78 -16.02
N PRO A 274 31.06 -1.21 -15.59
CA PRO A 274 31.80 -0.57 -14.49
C PRO A 274 32.08 0.93 -14.69
N LYS A 275 32.16 1.41 -15.93
CA LYS A 275 32.45 2.84 -16.22
C LYS A 275 31.27 3.77 -15.95
N ASN A 276 30.03 3.30 -16.09
CA ASN A 276 28.84 4.10 -15.76
C ASN A 276 28.58 4.17 -14.25
N LEU A 277 29.22 3.29 -13.47
CA LEU A 277 29.12 3.23 -12.03
C LEU A 277 29.77 4.43 -11.33
N THR A 278 30.89 4.94 -11.85
CA THR A 278 31.72 5.98 -11.21
C THR A 278 31.11 7.39 -11.24
N ASN A 279 30.25 7.70 -12.20
CA ASN A 279 29.66 9.04 -12.32
C ASN A 279 28.33 9.19 -11.56
N LEU A 280 27.67 8.09 -11.20
CA LEU A 280 26.44 8.06 -10.41
C LEU A 280 26.68 7.78 -8.91
N THR A 281 27.86 7.25 -8.56
CA THR A 281 28.23 6.92 -7.16
C THR A 281 28.36 8.13 -6.24
N ASN A 282 28.41 9.36 -6.77
CA ASN A 282 28.48 10.59 -5.96
C ASN A 282 27.13 11.31 -5.74
N ARG A 283 26.01 10.81 -6.28
CA ARG A 283 24.67 11.41 -6.07
C ARG A 283 23.59 10.33 -6.02
N TYR A 284 23.48 9.60 -4.92
CA TYR A 284 22.52 8.52 -4.67
C TYR A 284 22.93 7.19 -5.34
N ALA A 285 23.81 6.46 -4.65
CA ALA A 285 24.45 5.26 -5.16
C ALA A 285 23.46 4.07 -5.28
N PRO A 286 23.36 3.46 -6.47
CA PRO A 286 22.82 2.11 -6.63
C PRO A 286 23.92 1.10 -6.25
N VAL A 287 23.66 0.29 -5.21
CA VAL A 287 24.48 -0.89 -4.89
C VAL A 287 23.67 -2.14 -5.22
N HIS A 288 24.26 -2.96 -6.07
CA HIS A 288 23.71 -4.12 -6.75
C HIS A 288 22.90 -5.07 -5.87
N LEU A 289 21.74 -5.49 -6.38
CA LEU A 289 20.85 -6.52 -5.82
C LEU A 289 21.56 -7.86 -5.55
N ARG A 290 22.69 -8.18 -6.19
CA ARG A 290 23.48 -9.38 -5.85
C ARG A 290 24.34 -9.20 -4.60
N GLN A 291 25.08 -8.09 -4.51
CA GLN A 291 25.89 -7.78 -3.32
C GLN A 291 25.03 -7.30 -2.15
N GLY A 292 23.86 -6.71 -2.41
CA GLY A 292 22.86 -6.33 -1.43
C GLY A 292 22.15 -7.54 -0.83
N ILE A 293 21.76 -8.52 -1.64
CA ILE A 293 21.25 -9.83 -1.16
C ILE A 293 22.35 -10.62 -0.43
N GLU A 294 23.60 -10.57 -0.92
CA GLU A 294 24.77 -11.16 -0.22
C GLU A 294 25.14 -10.38 1.07
N ALA A 295 24.81 -9.08 1.17
CA ALA A 295 24.92 -8.28 2.39
C ALA A 295 23.76 -8.53 3.36
N ILE A 296 22.67 -9.18 2.94
CA ILE A 296 21.69 -9.73 3.87
C ILE A 296 22.17 -11.09 4.45
N ALA A 297 23.47 -11.26 4.65
CA ALA A 297 23.97 -12.30 5.54
C ALA A 297 23.48 -12.11 7.00
N ASP A 298 22.99 -10.90 7.34
CA ASP A 298 22.58 -10.48 8.68
C ASP A 298 21.05 -10.28 8.81
N LEU A 299 20.23 -11.23 8.35
CA LEU A 299 18.83 -11.25 8.83
C LEU A 299 18.83 -11.41 10.35
N PRO A 300 17.97 -10.68 11.08
CA PRO A 300 17.88 -10.86 12.52
C PRO A 300 17.48 -12.30 12.84
N ALA A 301 18.18 -12.89 13.79
CA ALA A 301 17.82 -14.21 14.30
C ALA A 301 16.44 -14.13 14.96
N MET A 302 15.65 -15.21 14.81
CA MET A 302 14.36 -15.30 15.48
C MET A 302 14.54 -15.24 17.00
N PRO A 303 13.82 -14.37 17.74
CA PRO A 303 13.91 -14.32 19.19
C PRO A 303 13.62 -15.67 19.84
N VAL A 304 14.36 -16.03 20.90
CA VAL A 304 14.23 -17.35 21.56
C VAL A 304 12.80 -17.60 22.05
N ILE A 305 12.15 -16.56 22.57
CA ILE A 305 10.75 -16.65 23.01
C ILE A 305 9.81 -16.97 21.84
N ALA A 306 10.00 -16.34 20.68
CA ALA A 306 9.25 -16.65 19.47
C ALA A 306 9.49 -18.10 19.00
N GLN A 307 10.73 -18.60 19.09
CA GLN A 307 11.02 -20.00 18.76
C GLN A 307 10.28 -20.97 19.69
N ARG A 308 10.20 -20.67 21.00
CA ARG A 308 9.43 -21.46 21.97
C ARG A 308 7.94 -21.46 21.64
N ILE A 309 7.37 -20.30 21.33
CA ILE A 309 5.95 -20.16 20.95
C ILE A 309 5.66 -20.90 19.64
N LEU A 310 6.56 -20.82 18.65
CA LEU A 310 6.44 -21.57 17.40
C LEU A 310 6.51 -23.09 17.62
N ALA A 311 7.33 -23.56 18.56
CA ALA A 311 7.35 -24.97 18.93
C ALA A 311 6.04 -25.40 19.60
N MET A 312 5.48 -24.59 20.49
CA MET A 312 4.18 -24.83 21.13
C MET A 312 3.02 -24.88 20.13
N SER A 313 3.00 -23.99 19.13
CA SER A 313 1.94 -23.97 18.10
C SER A 313 1.99 -25.16 17.14
N ARG A 314 3.10 -25.91 17.14
CA ARG A 314 3.31 -27.11 16.34
C ARG A 314 3.24 -28.41 17.16
N ALA A 315 2.93 -28.31 18.45
CA ALA A 315 2.92 -29.46 19.32
C ALA A 315 1.81 -30.46 18.92
N ASP A 316 2.14 -31.74 18.99
CA ASP A 316 1.21 -32.85 18.88
C ASP A 316 1.49 -33.82 20.04
N PRO A 317 0.59 -33.94 21.04
CA PRO A 317 -0.73 -33.32 21.13
C PRO A 317 -0.70 -31.78 21.33
N PRO A 318 -1.81 -31.07 21.03
CA PRO A 318 -1.90 -29.62 21.23
C PRO A 318 -1.65 -29.19 22.68
N VAL A 319 -1.05 -28.01 22.84
CA VAL A 319 -0.78 -27.42 24.17
C VAL A 319 -2.06 -26.93 24.85
N GLY A 320 -2.08 -26.98 26.17
CA GLY A 320 -3.11 -26.41 27.02
C GLY A 320 -2.75 -25.04 27.58
N VAL A 321 -3.71 -24.38 28.24
CA VAL A 321 -3.49 -23.10 28.96
C VAL A 321 -2.35 -23.21 29.97
N ALA A 322 -2.26 -24.35 30.68
CA ALA A 322 -1.23 -24.62 31.68
C ALA A 322 0.21 -24.67 31.12
N ASP A 323 0.37 -24.91 29.81
CA ASP A 323 1.69 -24.93 29.17
C ASP A 323 2.17 -23.51 28.79
N ILE A 324 1.23 -22.59 28.56
CA ILE A 324 1.51 -21.20 28.14
C ILE A 324 1.81 -20.31 29.35
N ILE A 325 1.12 -20.51 30.47
CA ILE A 325 1.27 -19.67 31.68
C ILE A 325 2.73 -19.55 32.15
N PRO A 326 3.51 -20.65 32.31
CA PRO A 326 4.89 -20.55 32.78
C PRO A 326 5.80 -19.75 31.84
N LEU A 327 5.47 -19.70 30.54
CA LEU A 327 6.19 -18.89 29.57
C LEU A 327 5.86 -17.40 29.76
N LEU A 328 4.61 -17.06 30.02
CA LEU A 328 4.17 -15.68 30.26
C LEU A 328 4.62 -15.13 31.62
N GLU A 329 4.70 -15.98 32.64
CA GLU A 329 5.25 -15.60 33.95
C GLU A 329 6.73 -15.16 33.86
N GLN A 330 7.47 -15.69 32.88
CA GLN A 330 8.85 -15.30 32.61
C GLN A 330 8.96 -14.01 31.78
N GLU A 331 7.89 -13.62 31.10
CA GLU A 331 7.85 -12.51 30.14
C GLU A 331 6.71 -11.53 30.50
N PRO A 332 6.88 -10.69 31.53
CA PRO A 332 5.81 -9.82 32.05
C PRO A 332 5.18 -8.90 30.99
N ASN A 333 5.96 -8.47 29.99
CA ASN A 333 5.46 -7.64 28.89
C ASN A 333 4.47 -8.42 28.01
N LEU A 334 4.79 -9.69 27.69
CA LEU A 334 3.90 -10.55 26.92
C LEU A 334 2.65 -10.92 27.73
N ALA A 335 2.79 -11.19 29.03
CA ALA A 335 1.65 -11.40 29.92
C ALA A 335 0.71 -10.19 29.95
N ALA A 336 1.28 -8.98 30.07
CA ALA A 336 0.53 -7.74 30.02
C ALA A 336 -0.21 -7.56 28.69
N HIS A 337 0.43 -7.87 27.55
CA HIS A 337 -0.23 -7.82 26.24
C HIS A 337 -1.43 -8.76 26.15
N VAL A 338 -1.29 -10.00 26.63
CA VAL A 338 -2.39 -10.99 26.64
C VAL A 338 -3.58 -10.49 27.47
N VAL A 339 -3.33 -9.99 28.68
CA VAL A 339 -4.39 -9.44 29.55
C VAL A 339 -5.01 -8.20 28.92
N TYR A 340 -4.20 -7.30 28.38
CA TYR A 340 -4.66 -6.07 27.73
C TYR A 340 -5.56 -6.36 26.53
N TRP A 341 -5.16 -7.31 25.69
CA TRP A 341 -5.96 -7.77 24.56
C TRP A 341 -7.24 -8.47 24.98
N ALA A 342 -7.20 -9.36 25.97
CA ALA A 342 -8.40 -10.02 26.49
C ALA A 342 -9.43 -9.01 27.06
N ARG A 343 -8.98 -7.87 27.59
CA ARG A 343 -9.87 -6.80 28.06
C ARG A 343 -10.45 -5.92 26.95
N SER A 344 -10.04 -6.14 25.70
CA SER A 344 -10.59 -5.40 24.57
C SER A 344 -12.09 -5.65 24.43
N PRO A 345 -12.91 -4.60 24.21
CA PRO A 345 -14.34 -4.76 23.99
C PRO A 345 -14.67 -5.58 22.73
N LEU A 346 -13.67 -5.85 21.87
CA LEU A 346 -13.80 -6.70 20.67
C LEU A 346 -14.33 -8.11 21.01
N HIS A 347 -13.98 -8.66 22.17
CA HIS A 347 -14.33 -10.04 22.52
C HIS A 347 -15.75 -10.18 23.09
N GLY A 348 -16.44 -9.07 23.40
CA GLY A 348 -17.78 -9.12 23.99
C GLY A 348 -17.84 -9.81 25.37
N TYR A 349 -16.69 -9.96 26.03
CA TYR A 349 -16.59 -10.56 27.35
C TYR A 349 -16.87 -9.50 28.42
N HIS A 350 -17.86 -9.76 29.27
CA HIS A 350 -18.37 -8.77 30.23
C HIS A 350 -17.83 -8.96 31.65
N ASP A 351 -17.32 -10.15 31.96
CA ASP A 351 -16.76 -10.44 33.29
C ASP A 351 -15.34 -9.87 33.43
N PRO A 352 -14.87 -9.61 34.66
CA PRO A 352 -13.50 -9.15 34.88
C PRO A 352 -12.46 -10.17 34.40
N VAL A 353 -11.53 -9.73 33.55
CA VAL A 353 -10.33 -10.53 33.19
C VAL A 353 -9.26 -10.28 34.25
N ASP A 354 -9.20 -11.14 35.26
CA ASP A 354 -8.35 -11.04 36.45
C ASP A 354 -7.11 -11.95 36.43
N SER A 355 -7.04 -12.89 35.50
CA SER A 355 -6.00 -13.92 35.41
C SER A 355 -5.63 -14.27 33.96
N LEU A 356 -4.44 -14.84 33.78
CA LEU A 356 -4.00 -15.35 32.46
C LEU A 356 -4.84 -16.55 32.04
N GLU A 357 -5.28 -17.36 32.99
CA GLU A 357 -6.19 -18.49 32.80
C GLU A 357 -7.50 -18.04 32.15
N THR A 358 -8.15 -17.01 32.71
CA THR A 358 -9.37 -16.43 32.14
C THR A 358 -9.10 -15.81 30.78
N ALA A 359 -8.03 -15.00 30.66
CA ALA A 359 -7.67 -14.34 29.41
C ALA A 359 -7.48 -15.33 28.26
N ILE A 360 -6.72 -16.40 28.48
CA ILE A 360 -6.38 -17.39 27.44
C ILE A 360 -7.51 -18.39 27.25
N GLY A 361 -8.05 -18.96 28.33
CA GLY A 361 -8.99 -20.07 28.26
C GLY A 361 -10.43 -19.67 27.95
N GLN A 362 -10.88 -18.50 28.41
CA GLN A 362 -12.28 -18.08 28.29
C GLN A 362 -12.50 -16.97 27.27
N VAL A 363 -11.49 -16.12 27.02
CA VAL A 363 -11.65 -14.92 26.19
C VAL A 363 -10.98 -15.08 24.82
N LEU A 364 -9.66 -15.25 24.79
CA LEU A 364 -8.90 -15.24 23.53
C LEU A 364 -8.89 -16.60 22.83
N GLY A 365 -8.81 -17.69 23.59
CA GLY A 365 -8.48 -19.02 23.07
C GLY A 365 -6.97 -19.24 22.95
N ILE A 366 -6.56 -20.50 22.98
CA ILE A 366 -5.15 -20.93 23.01
C ILE A 366 -4.45 -20.54 21.71
N GLU A 367 -5.03 -20.89 20.57
CA GLU A 367 -4.42 -20.75 19.25
C GLU A 367 -4.31 -19.28 18.82
N HIS A 368 -5.33 -18.47 19.16
CA HIS A 368 -5.27 -17.02 18.95
C HIS A 368 -4.21 -16.39 19.83
N THR A 369 -4.13 -16.77 21.12
CA THR A 369 -3.08 -16.32 22.04
C THR A 369 -1.69 -16.66 21.50
N LEU A 370 -1.47 -17.88 20.99
CA LEU A 370 -0.19 -18.27 20.40
C LEU A 370 0.17 -17.44 19.16
N SER A 371 -0.80 -17.16 18.28
CA SER A 371 -0.57 -16.34 17.08
C SER A 371 -0.17 -14.90 17.43
N LEU A 372 -0.88 -14.34 18.40
CA LEU A 372 -0.67 -13.02 18.98
C LEU A 372 0.70 -12.88 19.69
N LEU A 373 1.05 -13.86 20.52
CA LEU A 373 2.36 -13.93 21.17
C LEU A 373 3.49 -14.13 20.15
N LEU A 374 3.27 -14.94 19.12
CA LEU A 374 4.26 -15.18 18.08
C LEU A 374 4.56 -13.90 17.31
N GLY A 375 3.54 -13.19 16.82
CA GLY A 375 3.72 -11.96 16.05
C GLY A 375 4.37 -10.84 16.88
N SER A 376 3.89 -10.61 18.11
CA SER A 376 4.49 -9.62 19.00
C SER A 376 5.94 -9.95 19.35
N SER A 377 6.25 -11.22 19.65
CA SER A 377 7.60 -11.68 19.95
C SER A 377 8.55 -11.56 18.77
N MET A 378 8.09 -11.88 17.56
CA MET A 378 8.89 -11.73 16.34
C MET A 378 9.19 -10.26 16.03
N GLY A 379 8.22 -9.36 16.24
CA GLY A 379 8.38 -7.93 16.01
C GLY A 379 9.50 -7.29 16.85
N GLN A 380 9.78 -7.83 18.05
CA GLN A 380 10.86 -7.35 18.93
C GLN A 380 12.26 -7.51 18.34
N ALA A 381 12.43 -8.33 17.30
CA ALA A 381 13.72 -8.50 16.62
C ALA A 381 14.12 -7.25 15.81
N PHE A 382 13.18 -6.35 15.54
CA PHE A 382 13.37 -5.24 14.62
C PHE A 382 13.41 -3.90 15.35
N ARG A 383 14.12 -2.95 14.75
CA ARG A 383 14.19 -1.56 15.21
C ARG A 383 14.00 -0.67 14.00
N ILE A 384 12.91 0.07 13.98
CA ILE A 384 12.57 1.02 12.93
C ILE A 384 12.07 2.33 13.56
N PRO A 385 12.06 3.45 12.83
CA PRO A 385 11.40 4.67 13.27
C PRO A 385 9.94 4.45 13.69
N VAL A 386 9.49 5.16 14.72
CA VAL A 386 8.11 5.06 15.23
C VAL A 386 7.13 5.70 14.24
N ASP A 387 7.51 6.86 13.72
CA ASP A 387 6.68 7.68 12.84
C ASP A 387 7.00 7.48 11.35
N GLY A 388 6.10 7.96 10.50
CA GLY A 388 6.19 7.91 9.04
C GLY A 388 5.14 6.99 8.41
N PRO A 389 4.96 7.06 7.08
CA PRO A 389 3.96 6.26 6.36
C PRO A 389 4.05 4.75 6.57
N ILE A 390 5.25 4.24 6.87
CA ILE A 390 5.51 2.83 7.21
C ILE A 390 6.27 2.72 8.54
N GLY A 391 6.13 3.73 9.41
CA GLY A 391 6.68 3.70 10.77
C GLY A 391 6.00 2.62 11.62
N LEU A 392 6.59 2.32 12.78
CA LEU A 392 6.09 1.25 13.67
C LEU A 392 4.61 1.41 14.05
N HIS A 393 4.13 2.65 14.17
CA HIS A 393 2.72 2.95 14.42
C HIS A 393 1.84 2.43 13.29
N GLU A 394 2.01 2.97 12.08
CA GLU A 394 1.18 2.61 10.92
C GLU A 394 1.33 1.14 10.55
N PHE A 395 2.53 0.58 10.71
CA PHE A 395 2.81 -0.84 10.49
C PHE A 395 1.91 -1.75 11.36
N TRP A 396 1.92 -1.57 12.68
CA TRP A 396 1.13 -2.43 13.56
C TRP A 396 -0.36 -2.20 13.40
N ARG A 397 -0.75 -0.95 13.16
CA ARG A 397 -2.14 -0.61 12.88
C ARG A 397 -2.63 -1.33 11.63
N HIS A 398 -1.91 -1.26 10.51
CA HIS A 398 -2.26 -1.99 9.29
C HIS A 398 -2.29 -3.51 9.53
N SER A 399 -1.27 -4.05 10.20
CA SER A 399 -1.14 -5.49 10.48
C SER A 399 -2.30 -6.05 11.30
N VAL A 400 -2.72 -5.36 12.38
CA VAL A 400 -3.85 -5.79 13.22
C VAL A 400 -5.16 -5.73 12.46
N TYR A 401 -5.40 -4.65 11.71
CA TYR A 401 -6.59 -4.51 10.89
C TYR A 401 -6.67 -5.57 9.78
N CYS A 402 -5.55 -5.84 9.12
CA CYS A 402 -5.46 -6.90 8.11
C CYS A 402 -5.71 -8.27 8.73
N ALA A 403 -5.09 -8.59 9.87
CA ALA A 403 -5.32 -9.84 10.59
C ALA A 403 -6.80 -10.05 10.95
N SER A 404 -7.46 -9.02 11.47
CA SER A 404 -8.89 -9.04 11.79
C SER A 404 -9.76 -9.23 10.55
N LEU A 405 -9.48 -8.53 9.44
CA LEU A 405 -10.22 -8.69 8.19
C LEU A 405 -10.03 -10.06 7.58
N VAL A 406 -8.81 -10.57 7.53
CA VAL A 406 -8.51 -11.91 7.01
C VAL A 406 -9.25 -12.97 7.81
N SER A 407 -9.31 -12.85 9.14
CA SER A 407 -10.07 -13.76 10.00
C SER A 407 -11.58 -13.69 9.74
N GLU A 408 -12.14 -12.50 9.53
CA GLU A 408 -13.56 -12.34 9.16
C GLU A 408 -13.86 -12.86 7.75
N LEU A 409 -12.99 -12.60 6.78
CA LEU A 409 -13.11 -13.09 5.40
C LEU A 409 -13.05 -14.62 5.34
N ALA A 410 -12.19 -15.25 6.14
CA ALA A 410 -12.08 -16.70 6.22
C ALA A 410 -13.40 -17.37 6.65
N LYS A 411 -14.23 -16.68 7.47
CA LYS A 411 -15.56 -17.17 7.89
C LYS A 411 -16.59 -17.11 6.75
N GLU A 412 -16.41 -16.23 5.78
CA GLU A 412 -17.29 -16.05 4.61
C GLU A 412 -16.99 -17.03 3.47
N MET A 413 -15.85 -17.73 3.53
CA MET A 413 -15.43 -18.68 2.50
C MET A 413 -16.44 -19.82 2.31
N ALA A 414 -16.57 -20.29 1.06
CA ALA A 414 -17.37 -21.46 0.76
C ALA A 414 -16.82 -22.72 1.46
N LYS A 415 -17.72 -23.54 2.02
CA LYS A 415 -17.35 -24.79 2.70
C LYS A 415 -17.38 -25.99 1.74
N PRO A 416 -16.52 -27.00 1.93
CA PRO A 416 -15.47 -27.11 2.94
C PRO A 416 -14.25 -26.25 2.60
N THR A 417 -13.62 -25.65 3.62
CA THR A 417 -12.38 -24.88 3.47
C THR A 417 -11.19 -25.62 4.07
N THR A 418 -10.03 -25.51 3.43
CA THR A 418 -8.73 -25.98 3.94
C THR A 418 -8.02 -24.92 4.79
N VAL A 419 -8.53 -23.67 4.80
CA VAL A 419 -7.95 -22.55 5.55
C VAL A 419 -8.18 -22.75 7.04
N LYS A 420 -7.08 -22.80 7.79
CA LYS A 420 -7.08 -22.72 9.25
C LYS A 420 -7.25 -21.26 9.69
N PRO A 421 -8.32 -20.89 10.43
CA PRO A 421 -8.61 -19.50 10.80
C PRO A 421 -7.45 -18.78 11.49
N GLU A 422 -6.74 -19.47 12.39
CA GLU A 422 -5.69 -18.89 13.22
C GLU A 422 -4.42 -18.65 12.40
N LEU A 423 -4.12 -19.56 11.46
CA LEU A 423 -3.04 -19.35 10.50
C LEU A 423 -3.37 -18.21 9.53
N ALA A 424 -4.64 -18.05 9.13
CA ALA A 424 -5.06 -16.92 8.30
C ALA A 424 -4.92 -15.59 9.05
N TYR A 425 -5.33 -15.53 10.31
CA TYR A 425 -5.09 -14.37 11.19
C TYR A 425 -3.60 -14.03 11.26
N LEU A 426 -2.74 -15.03 11.49
CA LEU A 426 -1.30 -14.86 11.52
C LEU A 426 -0.75 -14.35 10.17
N CYS A 427 -1.29 -14.81 9.04
CA CYS A 427 -0.92 -14.29 7.72
C CYS A 427 -1.21 -12.80 7.61
N GLY A 428 -2.40 -12.34 7.99
CA GLY A 428 -2.72 -10.91 7.99
C GLY A 428 -1.84 -10.11 8.96
N LEU A 429 -1.48 -10.68 10.12
CA LEU A 429 -0.62 -10.01 11.09
C LEU A 429 0.83 -9.86 10.63
N LEU A 430 1.35 -10.81 9.85
CA LEU A 430 2.78 -10.88 9.50
C LEU A 430 3.09 -10.50 8.06
N HIS A 431 2.09 -10.22 7.22
CA HIS A 431 2.29 -10.11 5.77
C HIS A 431 3.33 -9.04 5.36
N ASP A 432 3.44 -7.97 6.15
CA ASP A 432 4.28 -6.81 5.88
C ASP A 432 5.61 -6.79 6.66
N PHE A 433 6.00 -7.90 7.29
CA PHE A 433 7.26 -7.98 8.05
C PHE A 433 8.50 -7.64 7.20
N GLY A 434 8.38 -7.64 5.87
CA GLY A 434 9.38 -7.09 4.97
C GLY A 434 9.76 -5.64 5.27
N PHE A 435 8.82 -4.77 5.65
CA PHE A 435 9.15 -3.39 6.05
C PHE A 435 9.98 -3.33 7.32
N LEU A 436 9.71 -4.20 8.30
CA LEU A 436 10.52 -4.28 9.51
C LEU A 436 11.96 -4.70 9.20
N VAL A 437 12.15 -5.66 8.29
CA VAL A 437 13.48 -6.05 7.82
C VAL A 437 14.17 -4.89 7.09
N LEU A 438 13.45 -4.22 6.19
CA LEU A 438 13.99 -3.08 5.44
C LEU A 438 14.45 -1.95 6.36
N GLY A 439 13.66 -1.61 7.38
CA GLY A 439 14.00 -0.57 8.34
C GLY A 439 15.14 -0.95 9.27
N HIS A 440 15.21 -2.21 9.70
CA HIS A 440 16.27 -2.70 10.57
C HIS A 440 17.62 -2.82 9.85
N VAL A 441 17.63 -3.39 8.65
CA VAL A 441 18.86 -3.68 7.89
C VAL A 441 19.34 -2.44 7.12
N PHE A 442 18.43 -1.56 6.68
CA PHE A 442 18.77 -0.40 5.85
C PHE A 442 18.19 0.92 6.39
N PRO A 443 18.55 1.36 7.61
CA PRO A 443 17.89 2.50 8.28
C PRO A 443 17.93 3.80 7.45
N ALA A 444 19.06 4.12 6.81
CA ALA A 444 19.16 5.30 5.95
C ALA A 444 18.27 5.22 4.70
N ARG A 445 18.13 4.03 4.10
CA ARG A 445 17.25 3.85 2.93
C ARG A 445 15.79 3.79 3.33
N PHE A 446 15.49 3.26 4.51
CA PHE A 446 14.14 3.24 5.07
C PHE A 446 13.66 4.64 5.44
N PHE A 447 14.55 5.50 5.93
CA PHE A 447 14.27 6.93 6.10
C PHE A 447 13.89 7.57 4.75
N LEU A 448 14.69 7.34 3.70
CA LEU A 448 14.36 7.81 2.35
C LEU A 448 13.03 7.21 1.86
N LEU A 449 12.77 5.92 2.05
CA LEU A 449 11.52 5.28 1.66
C LEU A 449 10.32 5.98 2.31
N ASN A 450 10.35 6.22 3.63
CA ASN A 450 9.28 6.96 4.33
C ASN A 450 9.09 8.36 3.74
N ARG A 451 10.19 9.09 3.50
CA ARG A 451 10.16 10.43 2.90
C ARG A 451 9.54 10.39 1.48
N PHE A 452 9.89 9.40 0.67
CA PHE A 452 9.31 9.23 -0.67
C PHE A 452 7.85 8.79 -0.64
N LEU A 453 7.45 7.92 0.28
CA LEU A 453 6.04 7.52 0.44
C LEU A 453 5.16 8.70 0.87
N ALA A 454 5.66 9.56 1.75
CA ALA A 454 4.99 10.80 2.16
C ALA A 454 4.73 11.73 0.96
N ALA A 455 5.74 11.95 0.13
CA ALA A 455 5.62 12.77 -1.08
C ALA A 455 4.83 12.12 -2.23
N ASN A 456 4.75 10.80 -2.29
CA ASN A 456 4.19 10.06 -3.41
C ASN A 456 2.99 9.22 -2.99
N HIS A 457 2.14 9.79 -2.14
CA HIS A 457 0.97 9.15 -1.54
C HIS A 457 -0.07 8.62 -2.55
N ASN A 458 0.04 8.96 -3.83
CA ASN A 458 -0.86 8.49 -4.88
C ASN A 458 -0.23 7.34 -5.70
N LEU A 459 0.98 6.91 -5.39
CA LEU A 459 1.61 5.73 -5.98
C LEU A 459 1.50 4.54 -5.03
N SER A 460 1.62 3.34 -5.56
CA SER A 460 1.71 2.13 -4.74
C SER A 460 3.04 2.09 -4.01
N PHE A 461 3.05 1.47 -2.82
CA PHE A 461 4.27 1.29 -2.04
C PHE A 461 5.31 0.52 -2.85
N SER A 462 4.92 -0.57 -3.52
CA SER A 462 5.77 -1.38 -4.41
C SER A 462 6.50 -0.54 -5.48
N THR A 463 5.82 0.46 -6.07
CA THR A 463 6.43 1.36 -7.06
C THR A 463 7.55 2.18 -6.44
N VAL A 464 7.32 2.73 -5.24
CA VAL A 464 8.31 3.56 -4.53
C VAL A 464 9.46 2.72 -3.99
N GLU A 465 9.17 1.54 -3.44
CA GLU A 465 10.19 0.58 -3.01
C GLU A 465 11.12 0.18 -4.15
N ARG A 466 10.55 -0.12 -5.32
CA ARG A 466 11.34 -0.46 -6.51
C ARG A 466 12.21 0.71 -6.96
N TYR A 467 11.72 1.94 -6.84
CA TYR A 467 12.50 3.13 -7.17
C TYR A 467 13.66 3.37 -6.20
N ILE A 468 13.43 3.22 -4.88
CA ILE A 468 14.41 3.58 -3.84
C ILE A 468 15.35 2.43 -3.48
N LEU A 469 14.81 1.21 -3.40
CA LEU A 469 15.50 0.03 -2.88
C LEU A 469 15.82 -0.99 -3.97
N GLY A 470 15.05 -1.01 -5.07
CA GLY A 470 15.14 -2.02 -6.12
C GLY A 470 14.62 -3.40 -5.69
N VAL A 471 14.00 -3.49 -4.51
CA VAL A 471 13.41 -4.68 -3.91
C VAL A 471 12.17 -4.26 -3.14
N GLU A 472 11.17 -5.13 -3.11
CA GLU A 472 9.89 -4.90 -2.44
C GLU A 472 9.81 -5.68 -1.12
N HIS A 473 9.06 -5.16 -0.15
CA HIS A 473 8.88 -5.76 1.17
C HIS A 473 8.43 -7.23 1.10
N TRP A 474 7.47 -7.57 0.24
CA TRP A 474 6.90 -8.91 0.13
C TRP A 474 7.95 -9.98 -0.26
N HIS A 475 8.97 -9.60 -1.05
CA HIS A 475 10.09 -10.47 -1.39
C HIS A 475 10.95 -10.81 -0.16
N ILE A 476 11.32 -9.78 0.60
CA ILE A 476 12.21 -9.89 1.76
C ILE A 476 11.48 -10.54 2.94
N GLY A 477 10.22 -10.18 3.16
CA GLY A 477 9.37 -10.78 4.19
C GLY A 477 9.22 -12.28 3.98
N ALA A 478 8.89 -12.73 2.77
CA ALA A 478 8.79 -14.16 2.46
C ALA A 478 10.11 -14.91 2.69
N TRP A 479 11.25 -14.27 2.38
CA TRP A 479 12.56 -14.86 2.61
C TRP A 479 12.93 -14.93 4.10
N LEU A 480 12.55 -13.92 4.91
CA LEU A 480 12.65 -13.97 6.37
C LEU A 480 11.84 -15.16 6.92
N MET A 481 10.57 -15.28 6.55
CA MET A 481 9.69 -16.35 7.05
C MET A 481 10.22 -17.74 6.70
N ARG A 482 10.77 -17.91 5.50
CA ARG A 482 11.46 -19.15 5.12
C ARG A 482 12.70 -19.41 5.98
N THR A 483 13.50 -18.39 6.24
CA THR A 483 14.72 -18.50 7.05
C THR A 483 14.41 -18.86 8.51
N TRP A 484 13.33 -18.32 9.05
CA TRP A 484 12.83 -18.65 10.39
C TRP A 484 12.04 -19.97 10.45
N GLY A 485 11.89 -20.67 9.32
CA GLY A 485 11.26 -21.99 9.25
C GLY A 485 9.75 -21.97 9.50
N LEU A 486 9.05 -20.92 9.05
CA LEU A 486 7.60 -20.79 9.16
C LEU A 486 6.86 -21.65 8.12
N PRO A 487 5.54 -21.91 8.30
CA PRO A 487 4.75 -22.72 7.37
C PRO A 487 4.69 -22.11 5.95
N GLU A 488 4.60 -22.96 4.93
CA GLU A 488 4.55 -22.52 3.52
C GLU A 488 3.28 -21.70 3.21
N GLU A 489 2.19 -21.92 3.94
CA GLU A 489 0.98 -21.09 3.87
C GLU A 489 1.28 -19.62 4.19
N LEU A 490 2.04 -19.39 5.27
CA LEU A 490 2.45 -18.06 5.69
C LEU A 490 3.45 -17.45 4.71
N ILE A 491 4.44 -18.24 4.27
CA ILE A 491 5.42 -17.78 3.26
C ILE A 491 4.71 -17.38 1.96
N SER A 492 3.71 -18.15 1.53
CA SER A 492 2.90 -17.85 0.35
C SER A 492 2.08 -16.57 0.51
N ALA A 493 1.47 -16.35 1.68
CA ALA A 493 0.76 -15.13 2.00
C ALA A 493 1.66 -13.89 1.88
N LEU A 494 2.85 -13.91 2.47
CA LEU A 494 3.82 -12.82 2.34
C LEU A 494 4.27 -12.64 0.89
N ARG A 495 4.51 -13.74 0.17
CA ARG A 495 5.12 -13.67 -1.16
C ARG A 495 4.19 -13.10 -2.23
N TRP A 496 2.89 -13.37 -2.13
CA TRP A 496 1.96 -13.17 -3.24
C TRP A 496 0.77 -12.28 -2.92
N HIS A 497 0.71 -11.61 -1.76
CA HIS A 497 -0.44 -10.80 -1.36
C HIS A 497 -0.68 -9.55 -2.23
N HIS A 498 0.26 -9.16 -3.09
CA HIS A 498 0.05 -8.12 -4.13
C HIS A 498 -0.32 -8.69 -5.51
N SER A 499 -0.33 -10.03 -5.68
CA SER A 499 -0.56 -10.69 -6.98
C SER A 499 -2.05 -10.98 -7.20
N GLU A 500 -2.68 -10.25 -8.12
CA GLU A 500 -4.11 -10.37 -8.42
C GLU A 500 -4.51 -11.67 -9.15
N ASP A 501 -3.54 -12.33 -9.77
CA ASP A 501 -3.68 -13.58 -10.51
C ASP A 501 -3.04 -14.80 -9.82
N CYS A 502 -2.78 -14.69 -8.52
CA CYS A 502 -2.11 -15.75 -7.76
C CYS A 502 -2.95 -17.05 -7.73
N THR A 503 -2.35 -18.11 -8.26
CA THR A 503 -2.86 -19.49 -8.24
C THR A 503 -1.81 -20.48 -7.73
N GLN A 504 -0.79 -19.98 -7.01
CA GLN A 504 0.29 -20.77 -6.44
C GLN A 504 -0.22 -21.67 -5.29
N PRO A 505 0.57 -22.67 -4.84
CA PRO A 505 0.23 -23.42 -3.63
C PRO A 505 -0.04 -22.49 -2.45
N HIS A 506 -1.10 -22.79 -1.69
CA HIS A 506 -1.56 -21.98 -0.56
C HIS A 506 -2.03 -20.56 -0.93
N ALA A 507 -2.36 -20.30 -2.21
CA ALA A 507 -2.85 -19.01 -2.67
C ALA A 507 -4.12 -18.53 -1.94
N GLU A 508 -4.87 -19.43 -1.32
CA GLU A 508 -6.01 -19.05 -0.49
C GLU A 508 -5.63 -18.08 0.63
N TYR A 509 -4.43 -18.20 1.20
CA TYR A 509 -3.93 -17.29 2.22
C TYR A 509 -3.48 -15.94 1.64
N SER A 510 -2.74 -15.94 0.53
CA SER A 510 -2.34 -14.68 -0.13
C SER A 510 -3.54 -13.91 -0.69
N ASN A 511 -4.55 -14.62 -1.20
CA ASN A 511 -5.76 -14.02 -1.75
C ASN A 511 -6.64 -13.41 -0.66
N LEU A 512 -6.69 -14.00 0.54
CA LEU A 512 -7.36 -13.39 1.69
C LEU A 512 -6.68 -12.08 2.09
N VAL A 513 -5.34 -12.07 2.18
CA VAL A 513 -4.57 -10.85 2.49
C VAL A 513 -4.76 -9.79 1.39
N LEU A 514 -4.70 -10.18 0.11
CA LEU A 514 -4.95 -9.28 -1.02
C LEU A 514 -6.33 -8.60 -0.91
N ILE A 515 -7.39 -9.36 -0.63
CA ILE A 515 -8.74 -8.81 -0.46
C ILE A 515 -8.77 -7.87 0.75
N ALA A 516 -8.16 -8.26 1.87
CA ALA A 516 -8.09 -7.42 3.07
C ALA A 516 -7.38 -6.09 2.79
N ASN A 517 -6.23 -6.10 2.11
CA ASN A 517 -5.47 -4.89 1.78
C ASN A 517 -6.26 -3.95 0.86
N ARG A 518 -7.02 -4.50 -0.11
CA ARG A 518 -7.92 -3.73 -0.98
C ARG A 518 -9.09 -3.11 -0.21
N LEU A 519 -9.67 -3.84 0.74
CA LEU A 519 -10.71 -3.32 1.63
C LEU A 519 -10.18 -2.22 2.54
N LEU A 520 -8.99 -2.38 3.12
CA LEU A 520 -8.33 -1.35 3.95
C LEU A 520 -7.98 -0.10 3.13
N GLY A 521 -7.54 -0.27 1.88
CA GLY A 521 -7.33 0.83 0.94
C GLY A 521 -8.57 1.68 0.72
N SER A 522 -9.76 1.07 0.70
CA SER A 522 -11.02 1.80 0.53
C SER A 522 -11.38 2.72 1.70
N ILE A 523 -10.75 2.56 2.87
CA ILE A 523 -10.92 3.41 4.05
C ILE A 523 -9.67 4.24 4.39
N GLY A 524 -8.72 4.33 3.45
CA GLY A 524 -7.51 5.14 3.60
C GLY A 524 -6.36 4.44 4.34
N MET A 525 -6.44 3.12 4.56
CA MET A 525 -5.40 2.32 5.23
C MET A 525 -4.70 1.32 4.27
N GLY A 526 -4.60 1.67 2.99
CA GLY A 526 -4.02 0.78 1.96
C GLY A 526 -2.67 1.23 1.46
N GLU A 527 -1.82 0.25 1.18
CA GLU A 527 -0.50 0.39 0.54
C GLU A 527 -0.59 0.56 -0.98
N GLU A 528 -1.65 0.00 -1.53
CA GLU A 528 -1.99 0.03 -2.94
C GLU A 528 -3.05 1.09 -3.20
N ARG A 529 -3.06 1.63 -4.43
CA ARG A 529 -3.98 2.71 -4.82
C ARG A 529 -5.12 2.27 -5.72
N ASN A 530 -5.10 0.99 -6.09
CA ASN A 530 -6.24 0.27 -6.62
C ASN A 530 -7.07 -0.25 -5.43
N ASN A 531 -8.31 0.21 -5.28
CA ASN A 531 -9.24 -0.33 -4.26
C ASN A 531 -10.34 -1.21 -4.88
N TYR A 532 -10.24 -1.56 -6.16
CA TYR A 532 -11.13 -2.56 -6.75
C TYR A 532 -10.85 -3.91 -6.12
N LEU A 533 -11.91 -4.60 -5.75
CA LEU A 533 -11.76 -5.93 -5.17
C LEU A 533 -11.35 -6.93 -6.28
N PRO A 534 -10.33 -7.77 -6.01
CA PRO A 534 -9.76 -8.68 -7.01
C PRO A 534 -10.78 -9.76 -7.36
N ALA A 535 -11.34 -9.68 -8.58
CA ALA A 535 -12.44 -10.54 -9.00
C ALA A 535 -12.06 -12.04 -8.97
N LEU A 536 -10.83 -12.37 -9.39
CA LEU A 536 -10.35 -13.75 -9.39
C LEU A 536 -10.17 -14.28 -7.97
N ALA A 537 -9.53 -13.53 -7.06
CA ALA A 537 -9.36 -13.93 -5.67
C ALA A 537 -10.72 -14.11 -4.95
N LEU A 538 -11.68 -13.20 -5.15
CA LEU A 538 -13.04 -13.34 -4.63
C LEU A 538 -13.71 -14.62 -5.14
N PHE A 539 -13.63 -14.86 -6.45
CA PHE A 539 -14.19 -16.06 -7.08
C PHE A 539 -13.55 -17.34 -6.55
N SER A 540 -12.22 -17.40 -6.48
CA SER A 540 -11.46 -18.56 -6.02
C SER A 540 -11.73 -18.92 -4.56
N LEU A 541 -12.03 -17.93 -3.72
CA LEU A 541 -12.37 -18.13 -2.30
C LEU A 541 -13.87 -18.34 -2.06
N GLY A 542 -14.70 -18.18 -3.09
CA GLY A 542 -16.16 -18.25 -2.98
C GLY A 542 -16.76 -17.11 -2.15
N ILE A 543 -16.08 -15.96 -2.08
CA ILE A 543 -16.52 -14.78 -1.32
C ILE A 543 -17.17 -13.80 -2.29
N SER A 544 -18.43 -13.43 -2.05
CA SER A 544 -19.08 -12.38 -2.83
C SER A 544 -18.58 -10.99 -2.45
N ARG A 545 -18.70 -10.02 -3.37
CA ARG A 545 -18.41 -8.61 -3.10
C ARG A 545 -19.21 -8.07 -1.90
N GLU A 546 -20.46 -8.49 -1.75
CA GLU A 546 -21.33 -8.08 -0.64
C GLU A 546 -20.80 -8.61 0.70
N GLN A 547 -20.41 -9.89 0.76
CA GLN A 547 -19.79 -10.47 1.95
C GLN A 547 -18.48 -9.76 2.32
N ALA A 548 -17.60 -9.52 1.34
CA ALA A 548 -16.35 -8.80 1.56
C ALA A 548 -16.58 -7.40 2.14
N LEU A 549 -17.50 -6.61 1.57
CA LEU A 549 -17.86 -5.30 2.11
C LEU A 549 -18.54 -5.39 3.48
N GLY A 550 -19.33 -6.44 3.72
CA GLY A 550 -19.92 -6.75 5.02
C GLY A 550 -18.88 -7.02 6.11
N THR A 551 -17.80 -7.76 5.79
CA THR A 551 -16.68 -7.98 6.71
C THR A 551 -15.98 -6.68 7.07
N LEU A 552 -15.74 -5.80 6.09
CA LEU A 552 -15.18 -4.47 6.32
C LEU A 552 -16.07 -3.63 7.24
N ALA A 553 -17.40 -3.66 7.05
CA ALA A 553 -18.33 -2.93 7.92
C ALA A 553 -18.26 -3.41 9.38
N ARG A 554 -18.11 -4.72 9.62
CA ARG A 554 -17.93 -5.28 10.97
C ARG A 554 -16.61 -4.84 11.60
N VAL A 555 -15.50 -4.92 10.86
CA VAL A 555 -14.19 -4.43 11.33
C VAL A 555 -14.22 -2.93 11.61
N ARG A 556 -14.90 -2.14 10.76
CA ARG A 556 -15.09 -0.70 10.98
C ARG A 556 -15.85 -0.38 12.27
N ALA A 557 -16.81 -1.22 12.66
CA ALA A 557 -17.53 -1.05 13.93
C ALA A 557 -16.62 -1.25 15.16
N SER A 558 -15.47 -1.91 14.98
CA SER A 558 -14.51 -2.22 16.04
C SER A 558 -13.21 -1.40 15.96
N MET A 559 -13.13 -0.35 15.14
CA MET A 559 -11.89 0.42 14.91
C MET A 559 -11.20 0.89 16.19
N ALA A 560 -11.94 1.51 17.10
CA ALA A 560 -11.37 2.01 18.36
C ALA A 560 -10.73 0.88 19.18
N ALA A 561 -11.32 -0.32 19.17
CA ALA A 561 -10.77 -1.49 19.85
C ALA A 561 -9.51 -2.01 19.13
N LEU A 562 -9.49 -2.00 17.79
CA LEU A 562 -8.34 -2.43 17.00
C LEU A 562 -7.16 -1.46 17.10
N ASP A 563 -7.41 -0.15 17.16
CA ASP A 563 -6.38 0.86 17.39
C ASP A 563 -5.71 0.63 18.75
N ILE A 564 -6.50 0.35 19.80
CA ILE A 564 -6.03 -0.07 21.12
C ILE A 564 -5.15 -1.34 21.02
N LEU A 565 -5.57 -2.36 20.28
CA LEU A 565 -4.77 -3.58 20.10
C LEU A 565 -3.44 -3.30 19.40
N ALA A 566 -3.44 -2.42 18.38
CA ALA A 566 -2.24 -2.01 17.66
C ALA A 566 -1.27 -1.21 18.55
N ASP A 567 -1.79 -0.36 19.43
CA ASP A 567 -1.00 0.40 20.41
C ASP A 567 -0.22 -0.52 21.36
N ALA A 568 -0.84 -1.61 21.82
CA ALA A 568 -0.18 -2.58 22.70
C ALA A 568 1.04 -3.24 22.04
N LEU A 569 1.01 -3.43 20.73
CA LEU A 569 2.14 -4.01 19.97
C LEU A 569 3.31 -3.04 19.79
N ARG A 570 3.11 -1.74 20.04
CA ARG A 570 4.16 -0.73 19.87
C ARG A 570 5.21 -0.77 20.96
N LEU A 571 4.86 -1.24 22.16
CA LEU A 571 5.69 -1.09 23.36
C LEU A 571 7.03 -1.82 23.20
N PRO A 572 8.16 -1.10 23.06
CA PRO A 572 9.45 -1.71 23.27
C PRO A 572 9.61 -1.95 24.77
N ALA A 573 10.21 -3.09 25.12
CA ALA A 573 10.76 -3.26 26.46
C ALA A 573 11.76 -2.12 26.76
N ALA A 574 11.44 -1.35 27.80
CA ALA A 574 12.29 -0.38 28.50
C ALA A 574 12.72 0.91 27.75
N THR A 575 12.41 2.03 28.42
CA THR A 575 13.05 3.34 28.37
C THR A 575 14.53 3.30 27.95
N VAL A 576 14.84 3.84 26.77
CA VAL A 576 16.16 4.42 26.51
C VAL A 576 16.08 5.86 26.99
N GLU A 577 16.68 6.15 28.14
CA GLU A 577 16.98 7.52 28.54
C GLU A 577 17.80 8.18 27.42
N THR A 578 17.19 9.13 26.72
CA THR A 578 17.94 10.09 25.91
C THR A 578 18.68 11.01 26.88
N SER A 579 19.88 10.62 27.30
CA SER A 579 20.81 11.60 27.89
C SER A 579 21.14 12.64 26.80
N PRO A 580 21.00 13.95 27.08
CA PRO A 580 21.43 14.98 26.13
C PRO A 580 22.94 14.87 25.92
N PRO A 581 23.46 15.22 24.72
CA PRO A 581 24.88 15.18 24.45
C PRO A 581 25.60 16.13 25.42
N GLU A 582 26.57 15.60 26.17
CA GLU A 582 27.49 16.41 26.96
C GLU A 582 28.13 17.48 26.04
N PRO A 583 28.13 18.75 26.44
CA PRO A 583 28.81 19.79 25.68
C PRO A 583 30.32 19.49 25.69
N GLN A 584 30.88 19.25 24.50
CA GLN A 584 32.31 19.10 24.30
C GLN A 584 33.02 20.34 24.86
N ALA A 585 33.90 20.11 25.84
CA ALA A 585 34.75 21.14 26.42
C ALA A 585 35.61 21.80 25.33
N SER A 586 35.56 23.13 25.30
CA SER A 586 36.37 23.97 24.41
C SER A 586 37.85 23.79 24.72
N PRO A 587 38.74 23.78 23.70
CA PRO A 587 40.17 23.69 23.93
C PRO A 587 40.67 24.98 24.58
N THR A 588 41.25 24.85 25.77
CA THR A 588 41.96 25.91 26.49
C THR A 588 43.16 26.38 25.68
N THR A 589 43.17 27.67 25.33
CA THR A 589 44.31 28.38 24.76
C THR A 589 45.45 28.42 25.77
N PRO A 590 46.69 28.04 25.42
CA PRO A 590 47.81 28.20 26.33
C PRO A 590 48.24 29.67 26.35
N GLN A 591 48.16 30.30 27.52
CA GLN A 591 48.86 31.54 27.81
C GLN A 591 50.37 31.29 27.71
N GLY A 592 51.02 31.98 26.77
CA GLY A 592 52.46 32.06 26.63
C GLY A 592 52.92 33.52 26.66
N SER A 593 53.34 33.95 27.85
CA SER A 593 54.33 34.98 28.15
C SER A 593 54.99 35.75 26.99
N ARG A 594 54.68 37.05 26.88
CA ARG A 594 55.62 38.17 27.08
C ARG A 594 54.92 39.52 27.03
#